data_AF-A0A9X4J5R6-F1
#
_entry.id   AF-A0A9X4J5R6-F1
#
_cell.length_a   1.000
_cell.length_b   1.000
_cell.length_c   1.000
_cell.angle_alpha   90.00
_cell.angle_beta   90.00
_cell.angle_gamma   90.00
#
_symmetry.space_group_name_H-M   'P 1'
#
loop_
_entity.id
_entity.type
_entity.pdbx_description
1 polymer ?
#
loop_
_entity_poly.entity_id
_entity_poly.type
_entity_poly.pdbx_seq_one_letter_code
_entity_poly.pdbx_strand_id
1 'polypeptide(L)'
;MEYVSNEGFWAILGAVIGAFLGAFLGLMISVFLDYKRYLTLERSLYQEADFISSMMSSFFISVIKNYNSEQVNLYNGERLIGPREINFDAFYTLHLELYKTKSIPNEHHRRLIHNISYQWDRVLSLDLKRITKLDDKPVYYINKSKSIEIINILVNSLYNMDMFVKRKSRFKFDDKRNFKFQARAVFNKYNVNDSELIDLISDEIENW
;
A
#
# COMPACT_ATOMS: atom_id res chain seq x y z
N MET A 1 -31.59 68.68 -16.60
CA MET A 1 -31.20 67.84 -15.46
C MET A 1 -31.00 66.41 -15.93
N GLU A 2 -29.86 66.08 -16.55
CA GLU A 2 -29.58 64.72 -17.07
C GLU A 2 -28.19 64.18 -16.69
N TYR A 3 -27.42 64.88 -15.86
CA TYR A 3 -26.09 64.43 -15.43
C TYR A 3 -26.08 63.49 -14.21
N VAL A 4 -27.22 63.36 -13.50
CA VAL A 4 -27.29 62.58 -12.24
C VAL A 4 -27.59 61.09 -12.49
N SER A 5 -28.14 60.69 -13.65
CA SER A 5 -28.44 59.27 -13.92
C SER A 5 -27.22 58.44 -14.35
N ASN A 6 -26.20 59.09 -14.92
CA ASN A 6 -25.07 58.39 -15.53
C ASN A 6 -24.08 57.89 -14.46
N GLU A 7 -23.71 58.74 -13.48
CA GLU A 7 -22.78 58.36 -12.40
C GLU A 7 -23.32 57.25 -11.50
N GLY A 8 -24.62 57.30 -11.17
CA GLY A 8 -25.29 56.22 -10.42
C GLY A 8 -25.35 54.91 -11.18
N PHE A 9 -25.58 54.95 -12.51
CA PHE A 9 -25.54 53.78 -13.37
C PHE A 9 -24.13 53.16 -13.43
N TRP A 10 -23.08 53.96 -13.63
CA TRP A 10 -21.69 53.48 -13.65
C TRP A 10 -21.24 52.93 -12.30
N ALA A 11 -21.67 53.53 -11.18
CA ALA A 11 -21.38 53.04 -9.84
C ALA A 11 -22.04 51.68 -9.57
N ILE A 12 -23.32 51.52 -9.94
CA ILE A 12 -24.05 50.24 -9.79
C ILE A 12 -23.43 49.19 -10.72
N LEU A 13 -23.15 49.53 -11.98
CA LEU A 13 -22.53 48.61 -12.93
C LEU A 13 -21.13 48.18 -12.46
N GLY A 14 -20.31 49.11 -11.95
CA GLY A 14 -19.01 48.83 -11.36
C GLY A 14 -19.10 47.93 -10.12
N ALA A 15 -20.09 48.16 -9.25
CA ALA A 15 -20.34 47.30 -8.09
C ALA A 15 -20.78 45.89 -8.48
N VAL A 16 -21.64 45.75 -9.49
CA VAL A 16 -22.10 44.44 -10.01
C VAL A 16 -20.93 43.67 -10.64
N ILE A 17 -20.13 44.33 -11.48
CA ILE A 17 -18.94 43.72 -12.10
C ILE A 17 -17.91 43.35 -11.02
N GLY A 18 -17.68 44.23 -10.05
CA GLY A 18 -16.77 43.96 -8.93
C GLY A 18 -17.22 42.79 -8.06
N ALA A 19 -18.51 42.71 -7.73
CA ALA A 19 -19.09 41.59 -6.99
C ALA A 19 -19.01 40.28 -7.77
N PHE A 20 -19.29 40.31 -9.08
CA PHE A 20 -19.18 39.15 -9.95
C PHE A 20 -17.73 38.66 -10.07
N LEU A 21 -16.77 39.55 -10.30
CA LEU A 21 -15.34 39.22 -10.36
C LEU A 21 -14.84 38.70 -9.00
N GLY A 22 -15.26 39.32 -7.90
CA GLY A 22 -14.93 38.86 -6.54
C GLY A 22 -15.47 37.45 -6.26
N ALA A 23 -16.73 37.18 -6.60
CA ALA A 23 -17.32 35.86 -6.45
C ALA A 23 -16.65 34.82 -7.35
N PHE A 24 -16.37 35.17 -8.61
CA PHE A 24 -15.68 34.29 -9.55
C PHE A 24 -14.26 33.96 -9.09
N LEU A 25 -13.46 34.97 -8.70
CA LEU A 25 -12.10 34.75 -8.18
C LEU A 25 -12.12 33.95 -6.87
N GLY A 26 -13.09 34.22 -5.98
CA GLY A 26 -13.29 33.44 -4.76
C GLY A 26 -13.56 31.96 -5.05
N LEU A 27 -14.42 31.67 -6.03
CA LEU A 27 -14.67 30.29 -6.49
C LEU A 27 -13.41 29.65 -7.09
N MET A 28 -12.69 30.37 -7.95
CA MET A 28 -11.45 29.86 -8.56
C MET A 28 -10.38 29.55 -7.50
N ILE A 29 -10.22 30.40 -6.49
CA ILE A 29 -9.30 30.16 -5.37
C ILE A 29 -9.74 28.94 -4.56
N SER A 30 -11.04 28.80 -4.27
CA SER A 30 -11.57 27.65 -3.55
C SER A 30 -11.27 26.34 -4.30
N VAL A 31 -11.58 26.29 -5.61
CA VAL A 31 -11.32 25.12 -6.46
C VAL A 31 -9.82 24.80 -6.51
N PHE A 32 -8.97 25.84 -6.60
CA PHE A 32 -7.52 25.66 -6.61
C PHE A 32 -6.98 25.06 -5.29
N LEU A 33 -7.47 25.54 -4.14
CA LEU A 33 -7.08 25.03 -2.83
C LEU A 33 -7.53 23.57 -2.64
N ASP A 34 -8.75 23.23 -3.08
CA ASP A 34 -9.26 21.85 -3.05
C ASP A 34 -8.41 20.92 -3.94
N TYR A 35 -8.06 21.37 -5.14
CA TYR A 35 -7.19 20.62 -6.04
C TYR A 35 -5.79 20.41 -5.44
N LYS A 36 -5.20 21.45 -4.84
CA LYS A 36 -3.90 21.35 -4.17
C LYS A 36 -3.94 20.36 -3.01
N ARG A 37 -5.00 20.43 -2.18
CA ARG A 37 -5.21 19.48 -1.07
C ARG A 37 -5.34 18.05 -1.58
N TYR A 38 -6.13 17.83 -2.62
CA TYR A 38 -6.28 16.53 -3.27
C TYR A 38 -4.92 15.94 -3.68
N LEU A 39 -4.09 16.72 -4.40
CA LEU A 39 -2.77 16.26 -4.85
C LEU A 39 -1.85 15.90 -3.68
N THR A 40 -1.88 16.67 -2.59
CA THR A 40 -1.09 16.37 -1.39
C THR A 40 -1.54 15.06 -0.74
N LEU A 41 -2.85 14.88 -0.55
CA LEU A 41 -3.41 13.65 0.02
C LEU A 41 -3.11 12.42 -0.85
N GLU A 42 -3.24 12.55 -2.16
CA GLU A 42 -2.95 11.47 -3.11
C GLU A 42 -1.48 11.07 -3.03
N ARG A 43 -0.56 12.05 -2.99
CA ARG A 43 0.87 11.77 -2.83
C ARG A 43 1.15 11.06 -1.50
N SER A 44 0.58 11.54 -0.40
CA SER A 44 0.75 10.93 0.92
C SER A 44 0.24 9.50 0.97
N LEU A 45 -0.89 9.18 0.32
CA LEU A 45 -1.42 7.82 0.23
C LEU A 45 -0.40 6.84 -0.38
N TYR A 46 0.22 7.22 -1.50
CA TYR A 46 1.20 6.34 -2.15
C TYR A 46 2.53 6.27 -1.39
N GLN A 47 2.94 7.33 -0.71
CA GLN A 47 4.12 7.31 0.16
C GLN A 47 3.90 6.36 1.35
N GLU A 48 2.71 6.38 1.95
CA GLU A 48 2.35 5.47 3.03
C GLU A 48 2.30 4.02 2.55
N ALA A 49 1.75 3.77 1.36
CA ALA A 49 1.76 2.44 0.76
C ALA A 49 3.19 1.92 0.53
N ASP A 50 4.09 2.76 0.04
CA ASP A 50 5.49 2.40 -0.18
C ASP A 50 6.19 2.07 1.16
N PHE A 51 5.95 2.89 2.20
CA PHE A 51 6.44 2.66 3.56
C PHE A 51 5.98 1.32 4.14
N ILE A 52 4.68 1.03 4.08
CA ILE A 52 4.11 -0.27 4.51
C ILE A 52 4.77 -1.42 3.74
N SER A 53 4.93 -1.28 2.43
CA SER A 53 5.55 -2.32 1.60
C SER A 53 7.02 -2.58 1.97
N SER A 54 7.75 -1.55 2.42
CA SER A 54 9.14 -1.66 2.90
C SER A 54 9.24 -2.42 4.23
N MET A 55 8.27 -2.23 5.12
CA MET A 55 8.19 -3.00 6.37
C MET A 55 7.90 -4.48 6.08
N MET A 56 6.92 -4.74 5.22
CA MET A 56 6.57 -6.10 4.79
C MET A 56 7.74 -6.80 4.08
N SER A 57 8.47 -6.09 3.22
CA SER A 57 9.56 -6.68 2.44
C SER A 57 10.74 -7.12 3.28
N SER A 58 11.05 -6.38 4.36
CA SER A 58 12.11 -6.75 5.30
C SER A 58 11.83 -8.11 5.95
N PHE A 59 10.57 -8.36 6.32
CA PHE A 59 10.16 -9.65 6.85
C PHE A 59 10.15 -10.75 5.77
N PHE A 60 9.63 -10.45 4.58
CA PHE A 60 9.65 -11.36 3.42
C PHE A 60 11.04 -11.89 3.11
N ILE A 61 12.06 -11.02 3.05
CA ILE A 61 13.46 -11.41 2.82
C ILE A 61 13.94 -12.37 3.93
N SER A 62 13.57 -12.11 5.19
CA SER A 62 13.93 -13.00 6.30
C SER A 62 13.25 -14.36 6.20
N VAL A 63 11.99 -14.42 5.77
CA VAL A 63 11.27 -15.69 5.62
C VAL A 63 11.95 -16.56 4.56
N ILE A 64 12.33 -15.98 3.42
CA ILE A 64 13.02 -16.72 2.36
C ILE A 64 14.40 -17.19 2.82
N LYS A 65 15.18 -16.33 3.47
CA LYS A 65 16.50 -16.73 3.99
C LYS A 65 16.40 -17.90 4.95
N ASN A 66 15.39 -17.90 5.81
CA ASN A 66 15.19 -18.95 6.80
C ASN A 66 14.51 -20.20 6.23
N TYR A 67 13.86 -20.11 5.06
CA TYR A 67 13.17 -21.24 4.44
C TYR A 67 14.13 -22.40 4.12
N ASN A 68 15.33 -22.06 3.63
CA ASN A 68 16.36 -23.04 3.31
C ASN A 68 17.02 -23.64 4.58
N SER A 69 16.80 -23.03 5.74
CA SER A 69 17.29 -23.51 7.02
C SER A 69 16.23 -24.36 7.72
N GLU A 70 16.51 -25.65 7.96
CA GLU A 70 15.61 -26.50 8.76
C GLU A 70 15.53 -26.04 10.22
N GLN A 71 16.64 -25.46 10.70
CA GLN A 71 16.78 -24.92 12.05
C GLN A 71 17.57 -23.62 12.00
N VAL A 72 17.28 -22.72 12.93
CA VAL A 72 18.03 -21.49 13.17
C VAL A 72 18.63 -21.54 14.57
N ASN A 73 19.95 -21.50 14.66
CA ASN A 73 20.69 -21.55 15.92
C ASN A 73 21.30 -20.18 16.25
N LEU A 74 20.72 -19.49 17.24
CA LEU A 74 21.18 -18.16 17.63
C LEU A 74 22.58 -18.16 18.27
N TYR A 75 23.09 -19.31 18.76
CA TYR A 75 24.47 -19.38 19.27
C TYR A 75 25.53 -19.17 18.17
N ASN A 76 25.22 -19.55 16.94
CA ASN A 76 26.14 -19.44 15.81
C ASN A 76 26.12 -18.04 15.16
N GLY A 77 25.45 -17.07 15.80
CA GLY A 77 25.29 -15.72 15.26
C GLY A 77 24.22 -15.61 14.18
N GLU A 78 23.44 -16.67 13.94
CA GLU A 78 22.29 -16.64 13.04
C GLU A 78 21.21 -15.70 13.59
N ARG A 79 20.41 -15.13 12.68
CA ARG A 79 19.42 -14.12 13.02
C ARG A 79 18.05 -14.54 12.54
N LEU A 80 17.08 -14.35 13.42
CA LEU A 80 15.67 -14.52 13.10
C LEU A 80 14.98 -13.17 13.22
N ILE A 81 14.35 -12.71 12.14
CA ILE A 81 13.58 -11.47 12.13
C ILE A 81 12.11 -11.85 12.12
N GLY A 82 11.39 -11.47 13.16
CA GLY A 82 9.94 -11.58 13.23
C GLY A 82 9.24 -10.45 12.46
N PRO A 83 7.95 -10.62 12.12
CA PRO A 83 7.18 -9.57 11.51
C PRO A 83 6.96 -8.43 12.51
N ARG A 84 7.01 -7.19 12.02
CA ARG A 84 6.74 -6.00 12.85
C ARG A 84 5.24 -5.70 12.87
N GLU A 85 4.77 -5.13 13.97
CA GLU A 85 3.44 -4.53 13.98
C GLU A 85 3.41 -3.34 13.01
N ILE A 86 2.40 -3.31 12.15
CA ILE A 86 2.19 -2.21 11.18
C ILE A 86 0.84 -1.57 11.54
N ASN A 87 0.86 -0.28 11.84
CA ASN A 87 -0.36 0.50 12.01
C ASN A 87 -0.87 0.95 10.63
N PHE A 88 -2.09 0.55 10.26
CA PHE A 88 -2.73 0.91 8.99
C PHE A 88 -3.67 2.14 9.07
N ASP A 89 -3.84 2.75 10.24
CA ASP A 89 -4.76 3.88 10.49
C ASP A 89 -4.44 5.09 9.62
N ALA A 90 -3.15 5.41 9.45
CA ALA A 90 -2.73 6.51 8.59
C ALA A 90 -3.13 6.24 7.13
N PHE A 91 -2.91 5.01 6.66
CA PHE A 91 -3.28 4.57 5.31
C PHE A 91 -4.79 4.64 5.09
N TYR A 92 -5.59 4.24 6.08
CA TYR A 92 -7.05 4.34 6.05
C TYR A 92 -7.56 5.75 6.09
N THR A 93 -6.99 6.58 6.95
CA THR A 93 -7.37 7.98 7.09
C THR A 93 -7.11 8.74 5.79
N LEU A 94 -5.95 8.53 5.16
CA LEU A 94 -5.61 9.13 3.87
C LEU A 94 -6.59 8.69 2.77
N HIS A 95 -6.97 7.41 2.74
CA HIS A 95 -7.96 6.90 1.81
C HIS A 95 -9.34 7.54 2.00
N LEU A 96 -9.81 7.65 3.24
CA LEU A 96 -11.10 8.25 3.57
C LEU A 96 -11.13 9.75 3.26
N GLU A 97 -10.03 10.47 3.52
CA GLU A 97 -9.92 11.89 3.16
C GLU A 97 -9.98 12.09 1.64
N LEU A 98 -9.35 11.22 0.85
CA LEU A 98 -9.48 11.24 -0.62
C LEU A 98 -10.89 10.88 -1.10
N TYR A 99 -11.59 10.02 -0.38
CA TYR A 99 -12.98 9.70 -0.69
C TYR A 99 -13.89 10.93 -0.54
N LYS A 100 -13.62 11.78 0.47
CA LYS A 100 -14.37 13.03 0.71
C LYS A 100 -14.15 14.08 -0.38
N THR A 101 -13.01 14.08 -1.07
CA THR A 101 -12.69 15.07 -2.12
C THR A 101 -13.37 14.81 -3.47
N LYS A 102 -14.37 13.93 -3.55
CA LYS A 102 -15.08 13.49 -4.78
C LYS A 102 -14.18 12.85 -5.86
N SER A 103 -12.89 12.69 -5.57
CA SER A 103 -11.96 11.90 -6.35
C SER A 103 -12.10 10.44 -5.93
N ILE A 104 -12.95 9.70 -6.63
CA ILE A 104 -13.32 8.34 -6.23
C ILE A 104 -12.10 7.42 -6.37
N PRO A 105 -11.54 6.89 -5.25
CA PRO A 105 -10.65 5.75 -5.34
C PRO A 105 -11.45 4.60 -5.95
N ASN A 106 -10.94 3.97 -7.00
CA ASN A 106 -11.71 2.93 -7.68
C ASN A 106 -11.93 1.71 -6.75
N GLU A 107 -12.84 0.82 -7.14
CA GLU A 107 -13.16 -0.40 -6.36
C GLU A 107 -11.92 -1.21 -5.97
N HIS A 108 -10.91 -1.28 -6.85
CA HIS A 108 -9.66 -1.97 -6.58
C HIS A 108 -8.81 -1.27 -5.51
N HIS A 109 -8.81 0.07 -5.44
CA HIS A 109 -8.13 0.80 -4.36
C HIS A 109 -8.75 0.41 -3.01
N ARG A 110 -10.08 0.48 -2.93
CA ARG A 110 -10.83 0.10 -1.74
C ARG A 110 -10.53 -1.34 -1.34
N ARG A 111 -10.61 -2.26 -2.31
CA ARG A 111 -10.32 -3.68 -2.08
C ARG A 111 -8.88 -3.90 -1.58
N LEU A 112 -7.87 -3.21 -2.11
CA LEU A 112 -6.50 -3.35 -1.62
C LEU A 112 -6.38 -2.85 -0.17
N ILE A 113 -6.84 -1.62 0.08
CA ILE A 113 -6.67 -0.93 1.35
C ILE A 113 -7.37 -1.68 2.48
N HIS A 114 -8.61 -2.13 2.29
CA HIS A 114 -9.31 -2.86 3.35
C HIS A 114 -8.79 -4.29 3.57
N ASN A 115 -8.11 -4.90 2.59
CA ASN A 115 -7.63 -6.28 2.72
C ASN A 115 -6.18 -6.38 3.19
N ILE A 116 -5.36 -5.34 3.04
CA ILE A 116 -3.92 -5.43 3.31
C ILE A 116 -3.61 -5.69 4.80
N SER A 117 -4.38 -5.09 5.72
CA SER A 117 -4.24 -5.36 7.16
C SER A 117 -4.60 -6.80 7.47
N TYR A 118 -5.72 -7.28 6.96
CA TYR A 118 -6.15 -8.66 7.14
C TYR A 118 -5.10 -9.66 6.62
N GLN A 119 -4.48 -9.38 5.46
CA GLN A 119 -3.38 -10.22 4.99
C GLN A 119 -2.17 -10.16 5.91
N TRP A 120 -1.83 -8.99 6.47
CA TRP A 120 -0.75 -8.86 7.43
C TRP A 120 -1.04 -9.60 8.74
N ASP A 121 -2.24 -9.48 9.28
CA ASP A 121 -2.68 -10.20 10.49
C ASP A 121 -2.60 -11.72 10.29
N ARG A 122 -2.95 -12.20 9.10
CA ARG A 122 -2.74 -13.60 8.73
C ARG A 122 -1.27 -13.98 8.76
N VAL A 123 -0.38 -13.14 8.22
CA VAL A 123 1.07 -13.37 8.29
C VAL A 123 1.54 -13.45 9.74
N LEU A 124 1.12 -12.53 10.61
CA LEU A 124 1.44 -12.56 12.04
C LEU A 124 1.00 -13.88 12.68
N SER A 125 -0.24 -14.32 12.41
CA SER A 125 -0.80 -15.55 12.96
C SER A 125 -0.09 -16.82 12.47
N LEU A 126 0.39 -16.82 11.23
CA LEU A 126 1.12 -17.93 10.63
C LEU A 126 2.56 -17.99 11.15
N ASP A 127 3.18 -16.84 11.41
CA ASP A 127 4.56 -16.79 11.90
C ASP A 127 4.70 -17.44 13.29
N LEU A 128 3.69 -17.27 14.16
CA LEU A 128 3.61 -17.96 15.45
C LEU A 128 3.65 -19.50 15.32
N LYS A 129 3.17 -20.03 14.19
CA LYS A 129 3.18 -21.47 13.88
C LYS A 129 4.40 -21.87 13.03
N ARG A 130 5.09 -20.88 12.45
CA ARG A 130 6.27 -21.11 11.60
C ARG A 130 7.49 -21.44 12.43
N ILE A 131 7.67 -20.76 13.56
CA ILE A 131 8.90 -20.84 14.35
C ILE A 131 8.58 -21.46 15.71
N THR A 132 9.19 -22.60 16.01
CA THR A 132 9.02 -23.28 17.30
C THR A 132 10.38 -23.40 17.98
N LYS A 133 10.47 -22.95 19.24
CA LYS A 133 11.69 -23.10 20.05
C LYS A 133 11.89 -24.57 20.39
N LEU A 134 13.12 -25.08 20.19
CA LEU A 134 13.50 -26.45 20.51
C LEU A 134 14.08 -26.50 21.92
N ASP A 135 13.27 -27.01 22.86
CA ASP A 135 13.58 -27.10 24.28
C ASP A 135 14.02 -25.75 24.89
N ASP A 136 14.79 -25.78 25.96
CA ASP A 136 15.32 -24.57 26.61
C ASP A 136 16.45 -23.89 25.82
N LYS A 137 16.92 -24.50 24.73
CA LYS A 137 18.01 -23.98 23.90
C LYS A 137 17.50 -22.89 22.95
N PRO A 138 18.31 -21.87 22.61
CA PRO A 138 17.98 -20.85 21.60
C PRO A 138 18.15 -21.39 20.16
N VAL A 139 17.66 -22.60 19.93
CA VAL A 139 17.57 -23.26 18.61
C VAL A 139 16.10 -23.29 18.24
N TYR A 140 15.79 -22.91 17.00
CA TYR A 140 14.42 -22.78 16.53
C TYR A 140 14.21 -23.65 15.29
N TYR A 141 13.14 -24.45 15.29
CA TYR A 141 12.69 -25.19 14.13
C TYR A 141 11.86 -24.29 13.21
N ILE A 142 12.08 -24.41 11.89
CA ILE A 142 11.34 -23.67 10.87
C ILE A 142 10.38 -24.62 10.15
N ASN A 143 9.07 -24.37 10.29
CA ASN A 143 8.04 -25.08 9.55
C ASN A 143 7.99 -24.57 8.10
N LYS A 144 8.42 -25.41 7.15
CA LYS A 144 8.47 -25.08 5.72
C LYS A 144 7.08 -24.81 5.13
N SER A 145 6.07 -25.63 5.46
CA SER A 145 4.69 -25.43 4.97
C SER A 145 4.14 -24.05 5.38
N LYS A 146 4.33 -23.65 6.64
CA LYS A 146 3.91 -22.30 7.10
C LYS A 146 4.73 -21.17 6.48
N SER A 147 5.99 -21.41 6.19
CA SER A 147 6.83 -20.46 5.45
C SER A 147 6.29 -20.24 4.03
N ILE A 148 5.87 -21.29 3.34
CA ILE A 148 5.29 -21.21 1.99
C ILE A 148 3.98 -20.42 1.98
N GLU A 149 3.08 -20.68 2.94
CA GLU A 149 1.85 -19.90 3.11
C GLU A 149 2.14 -18.40 3.28
N ILE A 150 3.13 -18.07 4.13
CA ILE A 150 3.54 -16.68 4.36
C ILE A 150 4.15 -16.07 3.10
N ILE A 151 5.06 -16.77 2.41
CA ILE A 151 5.67 -16.28 1.17
C ILE A 151 4.59 -16.00 0.13
N ASN A 152 3.59 -16.88 -0.02
CA ASN A 152 2.49 -16.67 -0.94
C ASN A 152 1.68 -15.39 -0.64
N ILE A 153 1.28 -15.20 0.63
CA ILE A 153 0.57 -13.99 1.06
C ILE A 153 1.41 -12.73 0.82
N LEU A 154 2.70 -12.79 1.16
CA LEU A 154 3.61 -11.65 1.03
C LEU A 154 3.90 -11.31 -0.43
N VAL A 155 4.12 -12.29 -1.31
CA VAL A 155 4.29 -12.06 -2.75
C VAL A 155 3.07 -11.34 -3.31
N ASN A 156 1.87 -11.84 -3.03
CA ASN A 156 0.63 -11.25 -3.52
C ASN A 156 0.44 -9.81 -2.98
N SER A 157 0.69 -9.60 -1.68
CA SER A 157 0.57 -8.30 -1.03
C SER A 157 1.58 -7.29 -1.57
N LEU A 158 2.86 -7.64 -1.59
CA LEU A 158 3.96 -6.78 -2.08
C LEU A 158 3.81 -6.45 -3.56
N TYR A 159 3.41 -7.43 -4.38
CA TYR A 159 3.15 -7.21 -5.80
C TYR A 159 2.04 -6.18 -6.01
N ASN A 160 0.90 -6.36 -5.35
CA ASN A 160 -0.23 -5.45 -5.52
C ASN A 160 0.04 -4.07 -4.94
N MET A 161 0.78 -3.96 -3.83
CA MET A 161 1.22 -2.68 -3.29
C MET A 161 2.18 -1.95 -4.25
N ASP A 162 3.11 -2.66 -4.87
CA ASP A 162 3.99 -2.10 -5.91
C ASP A 162 3.20 -1.59 -7.12
N MET A 163 2.24 -2.39 -7.60
CA MET A 163 1.35 -2.00 -8.69
C MET A 163 0.45 -0.83 -8.34
N PHE A 164 0.00 -0.74 -7.09
CA PHE A 164 -0.78 0.37 -6.56
C PHE A 164 0.01 1.67 -6.59
N VAL A 165 1.25 1.67 -6.11
CA VAL A 165 2.14 2.84 -6.14
C VAL A 165 2.51 3.24 -7.58
N LYS A 166 2.80 2.27 -8.45
CA LYS A 166 3.20 2.52 -9.84
C LYS A 166 2.05 3.02 -10.71
N ARG A 167 0.88 2.40 -10.60
CA ARG A 167 -0.29 2.69 -11.47
C ARG A 167 -1.20 3.77 -10.89
N LYS A 168 -1.09 4.08 -9.60
CA LYS A 168 -1.85 5.14 -8.91
C LYS A 168 -3.35 5.00 -9.19
N SER A 169 -4.03 6.07 -9.61
CA SER A 169 -5.45 6.10 -9.95
C SER A 169 -5.88 5.04 -10.99
N ARG A 170 -4.94 4.54 -11.82
CA ARG A 170 -5.18 3.48 -12.81
C ARG A 170 -4.98 2.06 -12.26
N PHE A 171 -4.67 1.91 -10.98
CA PHE A 171 -4.49 0.61 -10.34
C PHE A 171 -5.74 -0.25 -10.49
N LYS A 172 -5.53 -1.48 -10.90
CA LYS A 172 -6.53 -2.55 -10.97
C LYS A 172 -5.85 -3.86 -10.61
N PHE A 173 -6.57 -4.74 -9.92
CA PHE A 173 -6.12 -6.11 -9.72
C PHE A 173 -6.06 -6.82 -11.07
N ASP A 174 -5.02 -7.61 -11.29
CA ASP A 174 -4.94 -8.50 -12.45
C ASP A 174 -5.73 -9.78 -12.15
N ASP A 175 -6.79 -10.03 -12.92
CA ASP A 175 -7.65 -11.19 -12.72
C ASP A 175 -6.96 -12.49 -13.15
N LYS A 176 -5.89 -12.41 -13.96
CA LYS A 176 -5.05 -13.56 -14.31
C LYS A 176 -4.03 -13.81 -13.20
N ARG A 177 -4.48 -14.44 -12.11
CA ARG A 177 -3.63 -14.85 -10.98
C ARG A 177 -2.56 -15.85 -11.44
N ASN A 178 -1.38 -15.34 -11.78
CA ASN A 178 -0.21 -16.17 -12.00
C ASN A 178 0.81 -15.87 -10.89
N PHE A 179 0.85 -16.76 -9.88
CA PHE A 179 1.78 -16.63 -8.75
C PHE A 179 3.22 -16.49 -9.24
N LYS A 180 3.65 -17.35 -10.17
CA LYS A 180 5.02 -17.37 -10.71
C LYS A 180 5.42 -16.02 -11.31
N PHE A 181 4.51 -15.34 -12.00
CA PHE A 181 4.75 -13.99 -12.52
C PHE A 181 4.92 -12.95 -11.40
N GLN A 182 4.01 -12.96 -10.41
CA GLN A 182 4.06 -12.05 -9.26
C GLN A 182 5.33 -12.28 -8.42
N ALA A 183 5.66 -13.54 -8.16
CA ALA A 183 6.84 -13.95 -7.41
C ALA A 183 8.11 -13.48 -8.10
N ARG A 184 8.27 -13.71 -9.41
CA ARG A 184 9.42 -13.19 -10.17
C ARG A 184 9.56 -11.67 -10.06
N ALA A 185 8.46 -10.92 -10.17
CA ALA A 185 8.49 -9.47 -10.04
C ALA A 185 8.93 -9.03 -8.63
N VAL A 186 8.42 -9.67 -7.58
CA VAL A 186 8.74 -9.36 -6.18
C VAL A 186 10.18 -9.77 -5.83
N PHE A 187 10.59 -10.99 -6.17
CA PHE A 187 11.94 -11.50 -5.93
C PHE A 187 12.99 -10.61 -6.60
N ASN A 188 12.77 -10.24 -7.87
CA ASN A 188 13.65 -9.32 -8.59
C ASN A 188 13.70 -7.93 -7.93
N LYS A 189 12.55 -7.37 -7.51
CA LYS A 189 12.50 -6.06 -6.84
C LYS A 189 13.34 -6.01 -5.58
N TYR A 190 13.40 -7.12 -4.83
CA TYR A 190 14.11 -7.22 -3.55
C TYR A 190 15.44 -7.96 -3.63
N ASN A 191 15.97 -8.22 -4.83
CA ASN A 191 17.23 -8.92 -5.07
C ASN A 191 17.33 -10.28 -4.35
N VAL A 192 16.23 -11.02 -4.31
CA VAL A 192 16.21 -12.41 -3.84
C VAL A 192 16.37 -13.31 -5.05
N ASN A 193 17.51 -13.99 -5.17
CA ASN A 193 17.78 -14.86 -6.29
C ASN A 193 17.56 -16.33 -5.90
N ASP A 194 16.29 -16.75 -5.92
CA ASP A 194 15.88 -18.12 -5.57
C ASP A 194 14.74 -18.60 -6.48
N SER A 195 15.10 -18.90 -7.74
CA SER A 195 14.14 -19.33 -8.76
C SER A 195 13.58 -20.71 -8.50
N GLU A 196 14.36 -21.59 -7.87
CA GLU A 196 13.92 -22.94 -7.49
C GLU A 196 12.80 -22.87 -6.46
N LEU A 197 12.89 -21.96 -5.48
CA LEU A 197 11.83 -21.71 -4.51
C LEU A 197 10.53 -21.21 -5.17
N ILE A 198 10.63 -20.35 -6.20
CA ILE A 198 9.45 -19.88 -6.93
C ILE A 198 8.73 -21.05 -7.60
N ASP A 199 9.48 -21.94 -8.25
CA ASP A 199 8.91 -23.10 -8.94
C ASP A 199 8.28 -24.07 -7.93
N LEU A 200 8.97 -24.39 -6.83
CA LEU A 200 8.46 -25.25 -5.76
C LEU A 200 7.14 -24.72 -5.17
N ILE A 201 7.07 -23.43 -4.86
CA ILE A 201 5.85 -22.83 -4.30
C ILE A 201 4.73 -22.80 -5.34
N SER A 202 5.05 -22.56 -6.62
CA SER A 202 4.06 -22.59 -7.69
C SER A 202 3.42 -23.98 -7.79
N ASP A 203 4.24 -25.03 -7.75
CA ASP A 203 3.76 -26.42 -7.81
C ASP A 203 2.94 -26.79 -6.58
N GLU A 204 3.33 -26.37 -5.38
CA GLU A 204 2.54 -26.61 -4.16
C GLU A 204 1.18 -25.90 -4.20
N ILE A 205 1.13 -24.65 -4.69
CA ILE A 205 -0.13 -23.89 -4.80
C ILE A 205 -1.08 -24.52 -5.82
N GLU A 206 -0.57 -25.08 -6.91
CA GLU A 206 -1.40 -25.79 -7.90
C GLU A 206 -2.00 -27.10 -7.36
N ASN A 207 -1.39 -27.66 -6.31
CA ASN A 207 -1.80 -28.92 -5.68
C ASN A 207 -2.59 -28.74 -4.36
N TRP A 208 -2.92 -27.51 -3.96
CA TRP A 208 -3.77 -27.18 -2.80
C TRP A 208 -5.24 -26.99 -3.17
#